data_AF-A0A7Y5TVA2-F1
#
_entry.id   AF-A0A7Y5TVA2-F1
#
_cell.length_a   1.000
_cell.length_b   1.000
_cell.length_c   1.000
_cell.angle_alpha   90.00
_cell.angle_beta   90.00
_cell.angle_gamma   90.00
#
_symmetry.space_group_name_H-M   'P 1'
#
loop_
_entity.id
_entity.type
_entity.pdbx_description
1 polymer ?
#
loop_
_entity_poly.entity_id
_entity_poly.type
_entity_poly.pdbx_seq_one_letter_code
_entity_poly.pdbx_strand_id
1 'polypeptide(L)'
;MRNPTPSKGAAAMNELLDRGIRTLGTLPQTPLSNPVTLPEQAPVPIDVLLYRGRAAIERAREIRDTIRRNGGVADADTLGELYDLLDLALTD
;
A
#
# COMPACT_ATOMS: atom_id res chain seq x y z
N MET A 1 -0.19 -40.10 -15.97
CA MET A 1 -0.58 -39.92 -14.55
C MET A 1 -2.07 -39.64 -14.51
N ARG A 2 -2.88 -40.50 -13.86
CA ARG A 2 -4.32 -40.23 -13.65
C ARG A 2 -4.46 -39.30 -12.45
N ASN A 3 -5.08 -38.12 -12.63
CA ASN A 3 -5.48 -37.32 -11.49
C ASN A 3 -6.55 -38.09 -10.69
N PRO A 4 -6.46 -38.13 -9.35
CA PRO A 4 -7.51 -38.72 -8.53
C PRO A 4 -8.80 -37.93 -8.71
N THR A 5 -9.91 -38.62 -8.94
CA THR A 5 -11.24 -38.01 -8.98
C THR A 5 -11.53 -37.41 -7.60
N PRO A 6 -11.90 -36.11 -7.51
CA PRO A 6 -12.21 -35.51 -6.22
C PRO A 6 -13.31 -36.30 -5.50
N SER A 7 -13.18 -36.41 -4.17
CA SER A 7 -14.25 -36.99 -3.35
C SER A 7 -15.54 -36.18 -3.54
N LYS A 8 -16.70 -36.81 -3.33
CA LYS A 8 -18.00 -36.11 -3.44
C LYS A 8 -18.05 -34.82 -2.61
N GLY A 9 -17.40 -34.81 -1.44
CA GLY A 9 -17.29 -33.62 -0.59
C GLY A 9 -16.41 -32.51 -1.19
N ALA A 10 -15.28 -32.87 -1.80
CA ALA A 10 -14.40 -31.90 -2.47
C ALA A 10 -15.08 -31.27 -3.71
N ALA A 11 -15.83 -32.07 -4.47
CA ALA A 11 -16.60 -31.55 -5.61
C ALA A 11 -17.70 -30.56 -5.16
N ALA A 12 -18.43 -30.88 -4.09
CA ALA A 12 -19.46 -29.99 -3.54
C ALA A 12 -18.88 -28.68 -2.99
N MET A 13 -17.70 -28.72 -2.35
CA MET A 13 -17.01 -27.52 -1.89
C MET A 13 -16.59 -26.63 -3.06
N ASN A 14 -15.99 -27.20 -4.11
CA ASN A 14 -15.59 -26.43 -5.29
C ASN A 14 -16.80 -25.77 -5.97
N GLU A 15 -17.93 -26.46 -6.05
CA GLU A 15 -19.15 -25.89 -6.63
C GLU A 15 -19.68 -24.70 -5.80
N LEU A 16 -19.64 -24.80 -4.47
CA LEU A 16 -20.00 -23.70 -3.58
C LEU A 16 -19.06 -22.50 -3.77
N LEU A 17 -17.75 -22.74 -3.85
CA LEU A 17 -16.75 -21.71 -4.08
C LEU A 17 -16.94 -21.02 -5.42
N ASP A 18 -17.13 -21.77 -6.50
CA ASP A 18 -17.38 -21.24 -7.85
C ASP A 18 -18.64 -20.38 -7.88
N ARG A 19 -19.69 -20.80 -7.17
CA ARG A 19 -20.93 -20.04 -7.05
C ARG A 19 -20.72 -18.74 -6.26
N GLY A 20 -19.97 -18.81 -5.17
CA GLY A 20 -19.58 -17.64 -4.38
C GLY A 20 -18.79 -16.63 -5.20
N ILE A 21 -17.73 -17.07 -5.90
CA ILE A 21 -16.89 -16.22 -6.75
C ILE A 21 -17.72 -15.56 -7.85
N ARG A 22 -18.60 -16.34 -8.53
CA ARG A 22 -19.48 -15.79 -9.56
C ARG A 22 -20.40 -14.71 -9.02
N THR A 23 -20.91 -14.89 -7.79
CA THR A 23 -21.78 -13.92 -7.11
C THR A 23 -21.01 -12.65 -6.72
N LEU A 24 -19.77 -12.78 -6.25
CA LEU A 24 -18.91 -11.61 -5.98
C LEU A 24 -18.58 -10.84 -7.26
N GLY A 25 -18.43 -11.55 -8.38
CA GLY A 25 -18.21 -10.94 -9.70
C GLY A 25 -19.38 -10.07 -10.20
N THR A 26 -20.60 -10.22 -9.66
CA THR A 26 -21.74 -9.38 -10.06
C THR A 26 -21.83 -8.08 -9.26
N LEU A 27 -21.11 -7.94 -8.15
CA LEU A 27 -21.17 -6.77 -7.26
C LEU A 27 -20.96 -5.40 -7.94
N PRO A 28 -20.12 -5.27 -8.99
CA PRO A 28 -20.00 -4.00 -9.70
C PRO A 28 -21.29 -3.56 -10.40
N GLN A 29 -22.16 -4.50 -10.78
CA GLN A 29 -23.43 -4.24 -11.49
C GLN A 29 -24.63 -4.29 -10.54
N THR A 30 -24.62 -5.20 -9.57
CA THR A 30 -25.66 -5.38 -8.55
C THR A 30 -25.03 -5.27 -7.16
N PRO A 31 -24.72 -4.05 -6.70
CA PRO A 31 -24.11 -3.86 -5.39
C PRO A 31 -25.09 -4.26 -4.28
N LEU A 32 -24.56 -4.71 -3.14
CA LEU A 32 -25.36 -5.10 -1.97
C LEU A 32 -26.06 -3.90 -1.28
N SER A 33 -25.61 -2.68 -1.59
CA SER A 33 -26.12 -1.44 -1.04
C SER A 33 -25.90 -0.32 -2.06
N ASN A 34 -26.58 0.81 -1.86
CA ASN A 34 -26.36 1.99 -2.69
C ASN A 34 -24.91 2.49 -2.50
N PRO A 35 -24.10 2.56 -3.58
CA PRO A 35 -22.74 3.09 -3.49
C PRO A 35 -22.75 4.52 -2.93
N VAL A 36 -21.92 4.77 -1.94
CA VAL A 36 -21.73 6.12 -1.39
C VAL A 36 -20.73 6.85 -2.27
N THR A 37 -21.12 8.00 -2.81
CA THR A 37 -20.17 8.93 -3.42
C THR A 37 -19.28 9.49 -2.32
N LEU A 38 -18.01 9.11 -2.34
CA LEU A 38 -17.02 9.75 -1.47
C LEU A 38 -16.68 11.13 -2.05
N PRO A 39 -16.51 12.15 -1.21
CA PRO A 39 -15.98 13.42 -1.67
C PRO A 39 -14.60 13.19 -2.29
N GLU A 40 -14.34 13.85 -3.41
CA GLU A 40 -13.03 13.81 -4.05
C GLU A 40 -12.00 14.34 -3.06
N GLN A 41 -11.10 13.46 -2.60
CA GLN A 41 -10.01 13.85 -1.72
C GLN A 41 -8.92 14.49 -2.60
N ALA A 42 -8.37 15.60 -2.13
CA ALA A 42 -7.21 16.18 -2.78
C ALA A 42 -6.10 15.11 -2.86
N PRO A 43 -5.39 14.98 -4.00
CA PRO A 43 -4.27 14.05 -4.11
C PRO A 43 -3.27 14.32 -2.99
N VAL A 44 -3.01 13.33 -2.16
CA VAL A 44 -1.98 13.41 -1.13
C VAL A 44 -0.66 13.03 -1.79
N PRO A 45 0.40 13.88 -1.71
CA PRO A 45 1.71 13.54 -2.24
C PRO A 45 2.21 12.21 -1.65
N ILE A 46 2.83 11.37 -2.50
CA ILE A 46 3.26 10.02 -2.10
C ILE A 46 4.24 10.05 -0.92
N ASP A 47 5.08 11.08 -0.82
CA ASP A 47 6.09 11.22 0.22
C ASP A 47 5.47 11.37 1.61
N VAL A 48 4.31 12.02 1.71
CA VAL A 48 3.53 12.13 2.95
C VAL A 48 2.98 10.77 3.39
N LEU A 49 2.62 9.90 2.43
CA LEU A 49 2.11 8.57 2.72
C LEU A 49 3.22 7.60 3.17
N LEU A 50 4.43 7.77 2.62
CA LEU A 50 5.58 6.93 2.92
C LEU A 50 6.30 7.36 4.21
N TYR A 51 6.43 8.66 4.42
CA TYR A 51 7.25 9.23 5.47
C TYR A 51 6.44 10.26 6.25
N ARG A 52 5.66 9.81 7.23
CA ARG A 52 5.00 10.68 8.22
C ARG A 52 5.57 10.46 9.61
N GLY A 53 5.73 11.54 10.38
CA GLY A 53 6.17 11.49 11.78
C GLY A 53 7.43 10.65 11.96
N ARG A 54 7.30 9.52 12.67
CA ARG A 54 8.44 8.64 12.99
C ARG A 54 9.13 8.02 11.76
N ALA A 55 8.38 7.69 10.71
CA ALA A 55 8.96 7.11 9.50
C ALA A 55 9.88 8.11 8.77
N ALA A 56 9.52 9.40 8.79
CA ALA A 56 10.35 10.47 8.22
C ALA A 56 11.68 10.63 8.98
N ILE A 57 11.63 10.53 10.31
CA ILE A 57 12.84 10.56 11.16
C ILE A 57 13.76 9.37 10.90
N GLU A 58 13.21 8.17 10.72
CA GLU A 58 14.00 6.98 10.42
C GLU A 58 14.75 7.12 9.09
N ARG A 59 14.05 7.58 8.04
CA ARG A 59 14.67 7.88 6.74
C ARG A 59 15.73 8.98 6.83
N ALA A 60 15.44 10.07 7.52
CA ALA A 60 16.40 11.17 7.72
C ALA A 60 17.70 10.69 8.40
N ARG A 61 17.60 9.74 9.33
CA ARG A 61 18.79 9.12 9.96
C ARG A 61 19.61 8.30 8.97
N GLU A 62 18.98 7.54 8.09
CA GLU A 62 19.67 6.76 7.05
C GLU A 62 20.45 7.66 6.09
N ILE A 63 19.84 8.76 5.66
CA ILE A 63 20.48 9.76 4.79
C ILE A 63 21.69 10.36 5.51
N ARG A 64 21.53 10.82 6.75
CA ARG A 64 22.63 11.35 7.57
C ARG A 64 23.78 10.36 7.69
N ASP A 65 23.48 9.09 7.97
CA ASP A 65 24.51 8.07 8.14
C ASP A 65 25.21 7.73 6.81
N THR A 66 24.51 7.90 5.69
CA THR A 66 25.10 7.80 4.34
C THR A 66 26.03 8.98 4.03
N ILE A 67 25.60 10.21 4.32
CA ILE A 67 26.44 11.41 4.17
C ILE A 67 27.72 11.28 5.00
N ARG A 68 27.61 10.83 6.25
CA ARG A 68 28.76 10.59 7.13
C ARG A 68 29.75 9.57 6.56
N ARG A 69 29.24 8.47 6.01
CA ARG A 69 30.08 7.44 5.36
C ARG A 69 30.77 7.98 4.10
N ASN A 70 30.16 8.92 3.40
CA ASN A 70 30.69 9.53 2.18
C ASN A 70 31.61 10.75 2.47
N GLY A 71 32.08 10.92 3.70
CA GLY A 71 33.01 12.00 4.06
C GLY A 71 32.35 13.35 4.37
N GLY A 72 31.04 13.37 4.62
CA GLY A 72 30.31 14.56 5.04
C GLY A 72 29.84 15.47 3.92
N VAL A 73 30.00 15.05 2.66
CA VAL A 73 29.53 15.80 1.48
C VAL A 73 28.20 15.20 1.01
N ALA A 74 27.22 16.07 0.76
CA ALA A 74 25.92 15.72 0.18
C ALA A 74 25.70 16.57 -1.07
N ASP A 75 25.04 16.01 -2.08
CA ASP A 75 24.53 16.81 -3.20
C ASP A 75 23.26 17.56 -2.78
N ALA A 76 22.81 18.49 -3.65
CA ALA A 76 21.67 19.33 -3.39
C ALA A 76 20.37 18.52 -3.22
N ASP A 77 20.21 17.43 -3.97
CA ASP A 77 19.02 16.59 -3.94
C ASP A 77 18.92 15.82 -2.62
N THR A 78 20.03 15.22 -2.16
CA THR A 78 20.10 14.53 -0.86
C THR A 78 19.80 15.48 0.29
N LEU A 79 20.29 16.72 0.20
CA LEU A 79 20.02 17.74 1.21
C LEU A 79 18.57 18.22 1.16
N GLY A 80 17.99 18.35 -0.04
CA GLY A 80 16.57 18.63 -0.27
C GLY A 80 15.66 17.58 0.36
N GLU A 81 15.91 16.29 0.07
CA GLU A 81 15.16 15.17 0.67
C GLU A 81 15.23 15.23 2.21
N LEU A 82 16.40 15.57 2.78
CA LEU A 82 16.54 15.71 4.23
C LEU A 82 15.66 16.83 4.81
N TYR A 83 15.52 17.97 4.11
CA TYR A 83 14.65 19.05 4.55
C TYR A 83 13.18 18.68 4.46
N ASP A 84 12.76 18.06 3.36
CA ASP A 84 11.38 17.59 3.20
C ASP A 84 11.00 16.59 4.30
N LEU A 85 11.91 15.67 4.65
CA LEU A 85 11.70 14.72 5.74
C LEU A 85 11.59 15.38 7.12
N LEU A 86 12.27 16.51 7.35
CA LEU A 86 12.13 17.26 8.59
C LEU A 86 10.75 17.93 8.68
N ASP A 87 10.26 18.49 7.58
CA ASP A 87 8.93 19.08 7.52
C ASP A 87 7.84 18.01 7.71
N LEU A 88 7.99 16.86 7.05
CA LEU A 88 7.08 15.71 7.18
C LEU A 88 7.10 15.07 8.57
N ALA A 89 8.21 15.16 9.29
CA ALA A 89 8.29 14.69 10.67
C ALA A 89 7.45 15.54 11.64
N LEU A 90 7.13 16.78 11.27
CA LEU A 90 6.34 17.72 12.09
C LEU A 90 4.84 17.64 11.82
N THR A 91 4.40 16.91 10.79
CA THR A 91 2.99 16.84 10.37
C THR A 91 2.16 15.73 11.06
N ASP A 92 2.48 15.38 12.31
CA ASP A 92 1.70 14.39 13.10
C ASP A 92 0.31 14.91 13.54
#